data_AF-A0A167TLT4-F1
#
_entry.id   AF-A0A167TLT4-F1
#
_cell.length_a   1.000
_cell.length_b   1.000
_cell.length_c   1.000
_cell.angle_alpha   90.00
_cell.angle_beta   90.00
_cell.angle_gamma   90.00
#
_symmetry.space_group_name_H-M   'P 1'
#
loop_
_entity.id
_entity.type
_entity.pdbx_description
1 polymer ?
#
loop_
_entity_poly.entity_id
_entity_poly.type
_entity_poly.pdbx_seq_one_letter_code
_entity_poly.pdbx_strand_id
1 'polypeptide(L)'
;MAEAAGLAIGIVSLETTFDNVIDCFEYIHLGKAFGADSQDCLLRLDNAKLRLSRWGEAVGLSQVDKNTKSLKDTRISEVDMPQAERLLGSIFTELERVKVMDANFRAGREFDDQSLAVMSAETDLNSVGLSLHEKMQKIAKQRQNNLSLRQKAKWALFDRAHFKDMVANIADYTKELQELFPAAQPLEEVLVDKETLELSESLLVLRDAIKEQDNALASALGAVLKPVAEKVENNVHGGNVGVMSAHRSNINQTFGK
;
A
#
# COMPACT_ATOMS: atom_id res chain seq x y z
N MET A 1 -30.99 1.03 -22.28
CA MET A 1 -29.76 1.14 -23.08
C MET A 1 -28.61 1.09 -22.10
N ALA A 2 -27.83 0.02 -22.11
CA ALA A 2 -26.66 -0.12 -21.26
C ALA A 2 -25.54 0.71 -21.87
N GLU A 3 -25.09 1.75 -21.17
CA GLU A 3 -23.77 2.30 -21.46
C GLU A 3 -22.76 1.24 -21.05
N ALA A 4 -22.16 0.59 -22.05
CA ALA A 4 -20.89 -0.06 -21.87
C ALA A 4 -19.93 1.02 -21.37
N ALA A 5 -19.56 0.96 -20.09
CA ALA A 5 -18.42 1.69 -19.55
C ALA A 5 -17.15 1.09 -20.18
N GLY A 6 -16.97 1.35 -21.47
CA GLY A 6 -15.69 1.23 -22.12
C GLY A 6 -14.81 2.28 -21.48
N LEU A 7 -13.91 1.84 -20.61
CA LEU A 7 -12.74 2.62 -20.26
C LEU A 7 -12.02 2.87 -21.59
N ALA A 8 -12.25 4.03 -22.19
CA ALA A 8 -11.38 4.52 -23.24
C ALA A 8 -9.99 4.53 -22.62
N ILE A 9 -9.12 3.64 -23.09
CA ILE A 9 -7.69 3.64 -22.78
C ILE A 9 -7.13 4.89 -23.46
N GLY A 10 -7.42 6.06 -22.87
CA GLY A 10 -6.62 7.25 -23.07
C GLY A 10 -5.21 6.93 -22.57
N ILE A 11 -4.23 7.63 -23.11
CA ILE A 11 -2.80 7.52 -22.77
C ILE A 11 -2.61 7.94 -21.30
N VAL A 12 -2.99 7.06 -20.37
CA VAL A 12 -2.74 7.20 -18.93
C VAL A 12 -1.45 6.43 -18.68
N SER A 13 -0.41 7.12 -18.20
CA SER A 13 0.85 6.46 -17.90
C SER A 13 0.66 5.36 -16.85
N LEU A 14 1.51 4.34 -16.88
CA LEU A 14 1.54 3.28 -15.86
C LEU A 14 1.58 3.84 -14.43
N GLU A 15 2.35 4.90 -14.18
CA GLU A 15 2.41 5.64 -12.91
C GLU A 15 1.04 6.17 -12.50
N THR A 16 0.33 6.86 -13.41
CA THR A 16 -0.98 7.41 -13.11
C THR A 16 -2.00 6.30 -12.84
N THR A 17 -1.89 5.18 -13.55
CA THR A 17 -2.73 4.00 -13.32
C THR A 17 -2.45 3.40 -11.94
N PHE A 18 -1.17 3.24 -11.57
CA PHE A 18 -0.76 2.78 -10.25
C PHE A 18 -1.28 3.69 -9.13
N ASP A 19 -1.06 5.01 -9.23
CA ASP A 19 -1.55 5.97 -8.26
C ASP A 19 -3.07 5.89 -8.09
N ASN A 20 -3.80 5.82 -9.20
CA ASN A 20 -5.26 5.68 -9.18
C ASN A 20 -5.71 4.40 -8.47
N VAL A 21 -5.00 3.29 -8.68
CA VAL A 21 -5.28 2.01 -8.02
C VAL A 21 -5.03 2.11 -6.52
N ILE A 22 -3.90 2.66 -6.09
CA ILE A 22 -3.61 2.79 -4.66
C ILE A 22 -4.61 3.73 -3.97
N ASP A 23 -4.94 4.84 -4.62
CA ASP A 23 -5.98 5.78 -4.19
C ASP A 23 -7.33 5.07 -3.98
N CYS A 24 -7.70 4.12 -4.85
CA CYS A 24 -8.98 3.41 -4.74
C CYS A 24 -9.19 2.68 -3.40
N PHE A 25 -8.13 2.19 -2.77
CA PHE A 25 -8.24 1.57 -1.44
C PHE A 25 -8.75 2.53 -0.36
N GLU A 26 -8.46 3.84 -0.46
CA GLU A 26 -8.88 4.85 0.52
C GLU A 26 -10.37 5.18 0.44
N TYR A 27 -11.02 4.82 -0.66
CA TYR A 27 -12.45 5.06 -0.87
C TYR A 27 -13.31 3.84 -0.58
N ILE A 28 -12.70 2.68 -0.30
CA ILE A 28 -13.43 1.46 0.06
C ILE A 28 -13.57 1.38 1.57
N HIS A 29 -14.80 1.34 2.04
CA HIS A 29 -15.12 1.02 3.41
C HIS A 29 -15.81 -0.35 3.51
N LEU A 30 -15.79 -0.96 4.70
CA LEU A 30 -16.50 -2.21 4.96
C LEU A 30 -17.81 -1.93 5.70
N GLY A 31 -18.90 -2.58 5.31
CA GLY A 31 -20.17 -2.49 6.04
C GLY A 31 -20.08 -3.15 7.42
N LYS A 32 -20.75 -2.59 8.44
CA LYS A 32 -20.86 -3.22 9.77
C LYS A 32 -21.52 -4.59 9.74
N ALA A 33 -22.24 -4.91 8.66
CA ALA A 33 -22.78 -6.23 8.38
C ALA A 33 -21.71 -7.34 8.38
N PHE A 34 -20.42 -7.01 8.22
CA PHE A 34 -19.29 -7.94 8.34
C PHE A 34 -19.15 -8.53 9.75
N GLY A 35 -19.67 -7.86 10.79
CA GLY A 35 -19.75 -8.39 12.15
C GLY A 35 -18.40 -8.77 12.72
N ALA A 36 -18.29 -9.98 13.28
CA ALA A 36 -17.06 -10.48 13.92
C ALA A 36 -15.84 -10.55 12.98
N ASP A 37 -16.05 -10.62 11.66
CA ASP A 37 -14.97 -10.74 10.68
C ASP A 37 -14.43 -9.36 10.22
N SER A 38 -15.03 -8.26 10.68
CA SER A 38 -14.76 -6.93 10.11
C SER A 38 -13.30 -6.50 10.30
N GLN A 39 -12.70 -6.82 11.45
CA GLN A 39 -11.28 -6.55 11.70
C GLN A 39 -10.36 -7.35 10.76
N ASP A 40 -10.59 -8.65 10.59
CA ASP A 40 -9.80 -9.48 9.66
C ASP A 40 -9.91 -8.97 8.22
N CYS A 41 -11.13 -8.62 7.80
CA CYS A 41 -11.37 -8.09 6.47
C CYS A 41 -10.66 -6.74 6.25
N LEU A 42 -10.70 -5.83 7.22
CA LEU A 42 -9.97 -4.57 7.06
C LEU A 42 -8.46 -4.77 6.98
N LEU A 43 -7.90 -5.60 7.87
CA LEU A 43 -6.47 -5.89 7.86
C LEU A 43 -6.02 -6.59 6.57
N ARG A 44 -6.87 -7.43 5.98
CA ARG A 44 -6.64 -8.02 4.65
C ARG A 44 -6.61 -6.97 3.54
N LEU A 45 -7.52 -5.99 3.59
CA LEU A 45 -7.54 -4.89 2.63
C LEU A 45 -6.31 -3.99 2.77
N ASP A 46 -5.93 -3.66 4.01
CA ASP A 46 -4.72 -2.91 4.32
C ASP A 46 -3.47 -3.65 3.83
N ASN A 47 -3.40 -4.97 4.03
CA ASN A 47 -2.28 -5.78 3.56
C ASN A 47 -2.20 -5.82 2.03
N ALA A 48 -3.33 -5.92 1.32
CA ALA A 48 -3.37 -5.87 -0.13
C ALA A 48 -2.80 -4.54 -0.66
N LYS A 49 -3.20 -3.42 -0.05
CA LYS A 49 -2.64 -2.10 -0.36
C LYS A 49 -1.16 -2.01 -0.03
N LEU A 50 -0.74 -2.47 1.15
CA LEU A 50 0.65 -2.45 1.59
C LEU A 50 1.55 -3.22 0.61
N ARG A 51 1.14 -4.43 0.23
CA ARG A 51 1.88 -5.27 -0.72
C ARG A 51 1.97 -4.63 -2.11
N LEU A 52 0.88 -4.08 -2.62
CA LEU A 52 0.89 -3.42 -3.93
C LEU A 52 1.76 -2.15 -3.92
N SER A 53 1.70 -1.37 -2.82
CA SER A 53 2.56 -0.19 -2.64
C SER A 53 4.05 -0.55 -2.60
N ARG A 54 4.40 -1.69 -1.99
CA ARG A 54 5.78 -2.21 -1.96
C ARG A 54 6.28 -2.57 -3.34
N TRP A 55 5.47 -3.26 -4.13
CA TRP A 55 5.80 -3.52 -5.53
C TRP A 55 6.07 -2.21 -6.28
N GLY A 56 5.15 -1.24 -6.20
CA GLY A 56 5.30 0.06 -6.86
C GLY A 56 6.56 0.82 -6.46
N GLU A 57 6.94 0.78 -5.18
CA GLU A 57 8.20 1.36 -4.71
C GLU A 57 9.41 0.62 -5.29
N ALA A 58 9.38 -0.71 -5.31
CA ALA A 58 10.47 -1.52 -5.78
C ALA A 58 10.75 -1.35 -7.28
N VAL A 59 9.71 -1.08 -8.08
CA VAL A 59 9.84 -0.80 -9.52
C VAL A 59 10.03 0.69 -9.84
N GLY A 60 10.00 1.56 -8.83
CA GLY A 60 10.26 3.01 -8.98
C GLY A 60 9.05 3.88 -9.32
N LEU A 61 7.82 3.34 -9.25
CA LEU A 61 6.58 4.11 -9.51
C LEU A 61 6.22 5.07 -8.36
N SER A 62 6.65 4.75 -7.14
CA SER A 62 6.43 5.56 -5.92
C SER A 62 7.20 6.89 -5.86
N GLN A 63 8.21 7.09 -6.71
CA GLN A 63 9.17 8.20 -6.62
C GLN A 63 9.01 9.23 -7.74
N VAL A 64 8.00 9.07 -8.60
CA VAL A 64 7.82 9.95 -9.74
C VAL A 64 7.11 11.22 -9.27
N ASP A 65 7.90 12.25 -8.98
CA ASP A 65 7.39 13.60 -8.79
C ASP A 65 6.64 14.03 -10.05
N LYS A 66 5.57 14.83 -9.91
CA LYS A 66 4.78 15.38 -11.05
C LYS A 66 5.63 16.16 -12.07
N ASN A 67 6.87 16.49 -11.71
CA ASN A 67 7.84 17.22 -12.54
C ASN A 67 8.86 16.30 -13.24
N THR A 68 8.94 15.01 -12.92
CA THR A 68 9.90 14.06 -13.50
C THR A 68 9.21 13.30 -14.64
N LYS A 69 9.21 13.89 -15.84
CA LYS A 69 8.51 13.35 -17.03
C LYS A 69 9.17 12.12 -17.67
N SER A 70 9.87 11.26 -16.93
CA SER A 70 10.56 10.14 -17.54
C SER A 70 10.50 8.88 -16.71
N LEU A 71 9.80 7.88 -17.24
CA LEU A 71 9.87 6.46 -16.85
C LEU A 71 11.28 5.87 -16.90
N LYS A 72 12.29 6.63 -17.39
CA LYS A 72 13.70 6.23 -17.45
C LYS A 72 14.30 5.83 -16.11
N ASP A 73 13.71 6.28 -15.00
CA ASP A 73 14.14 5.94 -13.65
C ASP A 73 13.36 4.75 -13.06
N THR A 74 12.34 4.24 -13.78
CA THR A 74 11.62 3.01 -13.38
C THR A 74 12.40 1.78 -13.82
N ARG A 75 12.23 0.67 -13.08
CA ARG A 75 12.82 -0.64 -13.43
C ARG A 75 11.98 -1.42 -14.43
N ILE A 76 11.06 -0.75 -15.12
CA ILE A 76 10.05 -1.36 -15.98
C ILE A 76 10.51 -1.26 -17.43
N SER A 77 10.66 -2.40 -18.09
CA SER A 77 11.02 -2.44 -19.51
C SER A 77 9.85 -1.99 -20.38
N GLU A 78 10.14 -1.41 -21.55
CA GLU A 78 9.10 -1.05 -22.53
C GLU A 78 8.29 -2.27 -23.01
N VAL A 79 8.89 -3.48 -22.94
CA VAL A 79 8.26 -4.74 -23.38
C VAL A 79 7.25 -5.24 -22.35
N ASP A 80 7.55 -5.08 -21.06
CA ASP A 80 6.70 -5.58 -19.96
C ASP A 80 5.61 -4.58 -19.55
N MET A 81 5.78 -3.31 -19.93
CA MET A 81 4.85 -2.21 -19.61
C MET A 81 3.37 -2.52 -19.96
N PRO A 82 3.02 -3.03 -21.16
CA PRO A 82 1.62 -3.32 -21.48
C PRO A 82 0.99 -4.41 -20.59
N GLN A 83 1.80 -5.35 -20.10
CA GLN A 83 1.31 -6.41 -19.21
C GLN A 83 1.13 -5.86 -17.78
N ALA A 84 2.04 -5.02 -17.30
CA ALA A 84 1.89 -4.33 -16.03
C ALA A 84 0.65 -3.41 -16.02
N GLU A 85 0.42 -2.65 -17.08
CA GLU A 85 -0.78 -1.81 -17.25
C GLU A 85 -2.06 -2.66 -17.21
N ARG A 86 -2.05 -3.81 -17.89
CA ARG A 86 -3.19 -4.74 -17.88
C ARG A 86 -3.49 -5.25 -16.48
N LEU A 87 -2.47 -5.69 -15.73
CA LEU A 87 -2.64 -6.22 -14.37
C LEU A 87 -3.13 -5.15 -13.39
N LEU A 88 -2.58 -3.93 -13.47
CA LEU A 88 -3.09 -2.80 -12.67
C LEU A 88 -4.52 -2.43 -13.08
N GLY A 89 -4.86 -2.49 -14.37
CA GLY A 89 -6.23 -2.30 -14.86
C GLY A 89 -7.21 -3.36 -14.33
N SER A 90 -6.76 -4.62 -14.20
CA SER A 90 -7.55 -5.68 -13.56
C SER A 90 -7.78 -5.38 -12.07
N ILE A 91 -6.74 -4.98 -11.34
CA ILE A 91 -6.87 -4.58 -9.92
C ILE A 91 -7.83 -3.37 -9.79
N PHE A 92 -7.69 -2.37 -10.65
CA PHE A 92 -8.58 -1.21 -10.69
C PHE A 92 -10.04 -1.63 -10.88
N THR A 93 -10.29 -2.56 -11.80
CA THR A 93 -11.63 -3.09 -12.09
C THR A 93 -12.23 -3.83 -10.89
N GLU A 94 -11.42 -4.61 -10.16
CA GLU A 94 -11.85 -5.27 -8.92
C GLU A 94 -12.30 -4.25 -7.87
N LEU A 95 -11.52 -3.18 -7.68
CA LEU A 95 -11.82 -2.10 -6.73
C LEU A 95 -13.03 -1.25 -7.16
N GLU A 96 -13.15 -0.91 -8.44
CA GLU A 96 -14.28 -0.15 -8.96
C GLU A 96 -15.60 -0.93 -8.92
N ARG A 97 -15.56 -2.26 -8.96
CA ARG A 97 -16.77 -3.09 -8.83
C ARG A 97 -17.51 -2.81 -7.52
N VAL A 98 -16.78 -2.43 -6.46
CA VAL A 98 -17.37 -2.04 -5.17
C VAL A 98 -18.37 -0.89 -5.32
N LYS A 99 -18.12 0.07 -6.23
CA LYS A 99 -19.04 1.19 -6.48
C LYS A 99 -20.39 0.72 -7.02
N VAL A 100 -20.38 -0.22 -7.97
CA VAL A 100 -21.60 -0.79 -8.53
C VAL A 100 -22.35 -1.60 -7.47
N MET A 101 -21.61 -2.34 -6.66
CA MET A 101 -22.18 -3.12 -5.56
C MET A 101 -22.81 -2.25 -4.47
N ASP A 102 -22.14 -1.18 -4.04
CA ASP A 102 -22.67 -0.21 -3.07
C ASP A 102 -23.96 0.43 -3.59
N ALA A 103 -23.98 0.87 -4.86
CA ALA A 103 -25.16 1.43 -5.50
C ALA A 103 -26.33 0.43 -5.53
N ASN A 104 -26.08 -0.82 -5.93
CA ASN A 104 -27.10 -1.87 -5.95
C ASN A 104 -27.60 -2.21 -4.55
N PHE A 105 -26.72 -2.22 -3.56
CA PHE A 105 -27.09 -2.52 -2.17
C PHE A 105 -27.93 -1.40 -1.54
N ARG A 106 -27.64 -0.14 -1.89
CA ARG A 106 -28.41 1.04 -1.45
C ARG A 106 -29.74 1.21 -2.17
N ALA A 107 -29.90 0.63 -3.36
CA ALA A 107 -31.12 0.76 -4.13
C ALA A 107 -32.35 0.29 -3.35
N GLY A 108 -33.33 1.18 -3.18
CA GLY A 108 -34.58 0.88 -2.47
C GLY A 108 -34.49 0.90 -0.94
N ARG A 109 -33.38 1.41 -0.37
CA ARG A 109 -33.22 1.60 1.07
C ARG A 109 -33.25 3.07 1.45
N GLU A 110 -33.78 3.35 2.64
CA GLU A 110 -33.70 4.68 3.24
C GLU A 110 -32.26 5.03 3.61
N PHE A 111 -31.95 6.33 3.63
CA PHE A 111 -30.58 6.79 3.87
C PHE A 111 -30.07 6.42 5.28
N ASP A 112 -30.94 6.32 6.26
CA ASP A 112 -30.65 5.99 7.66
C ASP A 112 -30.83 4.49 8.00
N ASP A 113 -30.98 3.65 6.98
CA ASP A 113 -31.09 2.21 7.15
C ASP A 113 -29.83 1.66 7.86
N GLN A 114 -30.03 1.00 9.01
CA GLN A 114 -28.94 0.44 9.82
C GLN A 114 -28.11 -0.60 9.07
N SER A 115 -28.67 -1.27 8.05
CA SER A 115 -27.93 -2.19 7.20
C SER A 115 -26.88 -1.51 6.32
N LEU A 116 -26.99 -0.18 6.12
CA LEU A 116 -26.01 0.65 5.42
C LEU A 116 -24.91 1.18 6.34
N ALA A 117 -24.94 0.85 7.64
CA ALA A 117 -23.91 1.25 8.58
C ALA A 117 -22.54 0.73 8.13
N VAL A 118 -21.54 1.60 8.21
CA VAL A 118 -20.17 1.34 7.79
C VAL A 118 -19.26 1.25 9.01
N MET A 119 -18.27 0.38 8.94
CA MET A 119 -17.28 0.20 9.99
C MET A 119 -16.40 1.45 10.15
N SER A 120 -16.13 1.84 11.40
CA SER A 120 -15.11 2.82 11.78
C SER A 120 -13.95 2.07 12.43
N ALA A 121 -12.73 2.33 11.96
CA ALA A 121 -11.52 1.72 12.52
C ALA A 121 -11.37 2.06 14.01
N GLU A 122 -11.71 3.28 14.39
CA GLU A 122 -11.56 3.83 15.74
C GLU A 122 -12.52 3.20 16.75
N THR A 123 -13.74 2.85 16.33
CA THR A 123 -14.76 2.33 17.24
C THR A 123 -14.94 0.81 17.16
N ASP A 124 -14.66 0.22 15.99
CA ASP A 124 -15.00 -1.18 15.72
C ASP A 124 -13.79 -2.13 15.77
N LEU A 125 -12.53 -1.62 15.79
CA LEU A 125 -11.33 -2.43 15.97
C LEU A 125 -10.90 -2.50 17.44
N ASN A 126 -10.25 -3.61 17.81
CA ASN A 126 -9.51 -3.66 19.06
C ASN A 126 -8.19 -2.86 18.95
N SER A 127 -7.53 -2.59 20.08
CA SER A 127 -6.32 -1.75 20.10
C SER A 127 -5.18 -2.28 19.22
N VAL A 128 -5.03 -3.61 19.11
CA VAL A 128 -4.01 -4.23 18.26
C VAL A 128 -4.38 -4.07 16.78
N GLY A 129 -5.64 -4.31 16.43
CA GLY A 129 -6.15 -4.13 15.07
C GLY A 129 -6.04 -2.69 14.60
N LEU A 130 -6.41 -1.72 15.45
CA LEU A 130 -6.28 -0.29 15.15
C LEU A 130 -4.80 0.09 14.93
N SER A 131 -3.89 -0.35 15.82
CA SER A 131 -2.47 -0.06 15.66
C SER A 131 -1.88 -0.64 14.37
N LEU A 132 -2.29 -1.86 13.99
CA LEU A 132 -1.86 -2.47 12.73
C LEU A 132 -2.41 -1.70 11.51
N HIS A 133 -3.70 -1.37 11.52
CA HIS A 133 -4.34 -0.57 10.47
C HIS A 133 -3.60 0.75 10.25
N GLU A 134 -3.37 1.51 11.32
CA GLU A 134 -2.68 2.80 11.27
C GLU A 134 -1.24 2.68 10.73
N LYS A 135 -0.49 1.66 11.17
CA LYS A 135 0.87 1.41 10.69
C LYS A 135 0.91 1.04 9.20
N MET A 136 0.06 0.12 8.75
CA MET A 136 0.01 -0.27 7.34
C MET A 136 -0.40 0.92 6.44
N GLN A 137 -1.38 1.70 6.87
CA GLN A 137 -1.81 2.91 6.17
C GLN A 137 -0.69 3.95 6.10
N LYS A 138 0.03 4.17 7.20
CA LYS A 138 1.17 5.09 7.25
C LYS A 138 2.27 4.69 6.27
N ILE A 139 2.70 3.42 6.29
CA ILE A 139 3.75 2.92 5.39
C ILE A 139 3.32 3.11 3.92
N ALA A 140 2.10 2.68 3.57
CA ALA A 140 1.59 2.81 2.20
C ALA A 140 1.50 4.28 1.74
N LYS A 141 1.12 5.22 2.63
CA LYS A 141 1.04 6.65 2.33
C LYS A 141 2.41 7.30 2.11
N GLN A 142 3.40 6.91 2.92
CA GLN A 142 4.78 7.41 2.76
C GLN A 142 5.35 7.04 1.38
N ARG A 143 5.03 5.85 0.87
CA ARG A 143 5.42 5.38 -0.48
C ARG A 143 4.73 6.11 -1.63
N GLN A 144 3.69 6.88 -1.38
CA GLN A 144 3.00 7.65 -2.42
C GLN A 144 3.38 9.13 -2.36
N ASN A 145 4.52 9.48 -1.75
CA ASN A 145 4.94 10.87 -1.54
C ASN A 145 3.87 11.74 -0.83
N ASN A 146 2.98 11.13 -0.05
CA ASN A 146 1.79 11.81 0.50
C ASN A 146 0.98 12.57 -0.56
N LEU A 147 0.90 12.04 -1.80
CA LEU A 147 0.09 12.61 -2.85
C LEU A 147 -1.31 12.90 -2.30
N SER A 148 -1.78 14.12 -2.54
CA SER A 148 -3.10 14.55 -2.08
C SER A 148 -4.15 13.63 -2.66
N LEU A 149 -4.87 12.90 -1.80
CA LEU A 149 -6.00 12.07 -2.20
C LEU A 149 -6.94 12.91 -3.05
N ARG A 150 -7.22 12.45 -4.28
CA ARG A 150 -8.23 13.11 -5.10
C ARG A 150 -9.55 12.98 -4.36
N GLN A 151 -10.34 14.05 -4.25
CA GLN A 151 -11.68 13.94 -3.67
C GLN A 151 -12.51 12.98 -4.54
N LYS A 152 -12.68 11.74 -4.10
CA LYS A 152 -13.59 10.76 -4.68
C LYS A 152 -14.66 10.39 -3.66
N ALA A 153 -15.81 9.96 -4.18
CA ALA A 153 -16.87 9.40 -3.35
C ALA A 153 -16.37 8.13 -2.65
N LYS A 154 -16.74 7.95 -1.39
CA LYS A 154 -16.48 6.73 -0.64
C LYS A 154 -17.61 5.72 -0.89
N TRP A 155 -17.27 4.46 -1.07
CA TRP A 155 -18.19 3.35 -1.32
C TRP A 155 -18.00 2.29 -0.24
N ALA A 156 -19.08 1.58 0.11
CA ALA A 156 -19.03 0.54 1.12
C ALA A 156 -19.30 -0.84 0.51
N LEU A 157 -18.48 -1.80 0.88
CA LEU A 157 -18.70 -3.20 0.55
C LEU A 157 -19.46 -3.88 1.68
N PHE A 158 -20.64 -4.40 1.38
CA PHE A 158 -21.51 -5.08 2.35
C PHE A 158 -21.55 -6.60 2.18
N ASP A 159 -20.92 -7.11 1.12
CA ASP A 159 -20.90 -8.54 0.79
C ASP A 159 -19.52 -9.17 1.09
N ARG A 160 -19.51 -10.12 2.02
CA ARG A 160 -18.33 -10.87 2.45
C ARG A 160 -17.77 -11.79 1.38
N ALA A 161 -18.60 -12.42 0.56
CA ALA A 161 -18.13 -13.35 -0.47
C ALA A 161 -17.33 -12.59 -1.53
N HIS A 162 -17.92 -11.51 -2.04
CA HIS A 162 -17.25 -10.62 -2.98
C HIS A 162 -16.01 -9.95 -2.40
N PHE A 163 -16.00 -9.60 -1.11
CA PHE A 163 -14.78 -9.12 -0.45
C PHE A 163 -13.64 -10.15 -0.53
N LYS A 164 -13.93 -11.42 -0.20
CA LYS A 164 -12.93 -12.49 -0.23
C LYS A 164 -12.38 -12.69 -1.64
N ASP A 165 -13.26 -12.71 -2.63
CA ASP A 165 -12.88 -12.87 -4.05
C ASP A 165 -12.05 -11.67 -4.52
N MET A 166 -12.47 -10.45 -4.20
CA MET A 166 -11.74 -9.22 -4.55
C MET A 166 -10.32 -9.24 -3.98
N VAL A 167 -10.15 -9.52 -2.69
CA VAL A 167 -8.82 -9.55 -2.07
C VAL A 167 -7.95 -10.68 -2.64
N ALA A 168 -8.53 -11.86 -2.92
CA ALA A 168 -7.81 -12.96 -3.54
C ALA A 168 -7.33 -12.60 -4.96
N ASN A 169 -8.21 -12.05 -5.79
CA ASN A 169 -7.87 -11.60 -7.14
C ASN A 169 -6.76 -10.54 -7.12
N ILE A 170 -6.87 -9.54 -6.23
CA ILE A 170 -5.83 -8.51 -6.07
C ILE A 170 -4.49 -9.15 -5.65
N ALA A 171 -4.52 -10.14 -4.75
CA ALA A 171 -3.31 -10.83 -4.31
C ALA A 171 -2.65 -11.63 -5.44
N ASP A 172 -3.44 -12.23 -6.32
CA ASP A 172 -2.97 -12.97 -7.50
C ASP A 172 -2.40 -12.01 -8.56
N TYR A 173 -3.11 -10.93 -8.90
CA TYR A 173 -2.58 -9.92 -9.83
C TYR A 173 -1.32 -9.23 -9.30
N THR A 174 -1.24 -8.98 -7.99
CA THR A 174 -0.02 -8.44 -7.38
C THR A 174 1.12 -9.45 -7.44
N LYS A 175 0.83 -10.75 -7.29
CA LYS A 175 1.84 -11.80 -7.47
C LYS A 175 2.35 -11.83 -8.91
N GLU A 176 1.46 -11.79 -9.90
CA GLU A 176 1.84 -11.74 -11.32
C GLU A 176 2.68 -10.49 -11.63
N LEU A 177 2.34 -9.33 -11.05
CA LEU A 177 3.15 -8.11 -11.15
C LEU A 177 4.57 -8.32 -10.59
N GLN A 178 4.72 -8.98 -9.44
CA GLN A 178 6.04 -9.27 -8.86
C GLN A 178 6.84 -10.26 -9.73
N GLU A 179 6.19 -11.26 -10.31
CA GLU A 179 6.82 -12.26 -11.18
C GLU A 179 7.29 -11.67 -12.51
N LEU A 180 6.66 -10.59 -12.99
CA LEU A 180 7.11 -9.86 -14.18
C LEU A 180 8.40 -9.07 -13.96
N PHE A 181 8.71 -8.68 -12.73
CA PHE A 181 9.86 -7.84 -12.41
C PHE A 181 10.79 -8.50 -11.39
N PRO A 182 11.41 -9.66 -11.71
CA PRO A 182 12.27 -10.38 -10.76
C PRO A 182 13.46 -9.54 -10.27
N ALA A 183 13.94 -8.57 -11.08
CA ALA A 183 15.00 -7.65 -10.68
C ALA A 183 14.59 -6.67 -9.56
N ALA A 184 13.29 -6.52 -9.29
CA ALA A 184 12.77 -5.72 -8.18
C ALA A 184 12.73 -6.51 -6.85
N GLN A 185 12.77 -7.84 -6.89
CA GLN A 185 12.63 -8.71 -5.70
C GLN A 185 13.61 -8.37 -4.56
N PRO A 186 14.92 -8.11 -4.81
CA PRO A 186 15.83 -7.75 -3.72
C PRO A 186 15.41 -6.46 -2.99
N LEU A 187 14.85 -5.49 -3.71
CA LEU A 187 14.35 -4.27 -3.08
C LEU A 187 13.04 -4.53 -2.33
N GLU A 188 12.16 -5.38 -2.86
CA GLU A 188 10.97 -5.80 -2.13
C GLU A 188 11.30 -6.52 -0.81
N GLU A 189 12.32 -7.39 -0.79
CA GLU A 189 12.79 -8.06 0.43
C GLU A 189 13.25 -7.05 1.49
N VAL A 190 14.06 -6.05 1.08
CA VAL A 190 14.47 -4.95 1.97
C VAL A 190 13.25 -4.19 2.51
N LEU A 191 12.24 -3.97 1.68
CA LEU A 191 11.01 -3.31 2.10
C LEU A 191 10.17 -4.18 3.05
N VAL A 192 10.14 -5.50 2.88
CA VAL A 192 9.51 -6.44 3.83
C VAL A 192 10.19 -6.37 5.19
N ASP A 193 11.52 -6.33 5.22
CA ASP A 193 12.26 -6.26 6.48
C ASP A 193 11.95 -4.95 7.23
N LYS A 194 11.86 -3.82 6.51
CA LYS A 194 11.44 -2.53 7.08
C LYS A 194 10.00 -2.55 7.58
N GLU A 195 9.06 -3.06 6.77
CA GLU A 195 7.65 -3.26 7.18
C GLU A 195 7.57 -4.09 8.47
N THR A 196 8.34 -5.18 8.54
CA THR A 196 8.36 -6.08 9.70
C THR A 196 8.90 -5.36 10.94
N LEU A 197 9.93 -4.53 10.80
CA LEU A 197 10.46 -3.73 11.89
C LEU A 197 9.42 -2.74 12.42
N GLU A 198 8.77 -1.99 11.54
CA GLU A 198 7.74 -1.02 11.93
C GLU A 198 6.54 -1.69 12.61
N LEU A 199 6.11 -2.85 12.11
CA LEU A 199 5.00 -3.61 12.70
C LEU A 199 5.36 -4.26 14.04
N SER A 200 6.65 -4.55 14.30
CA SER A 200 7.12 -5.19 15.54
C SER A 200 7.69 -4.23 16.59
N GLU A 201 7.71 -2.93 16.31
CA GLU A 201 8.25 -1.87 17.17
C GLU A 201 7.78 -1.93 18.64
N SER A 202 6.49 -2.20 18.89
CA SER A 202 5.96 -2.26 20.26
C SER A 202 6.59 -3.40 21.07
N LEU A 203 6.92 -4.51 20.43
CA LEU A 203 7.61 -5.64 21.05
C LEU A 203 9.09 -5.33 21.31
N LEU A 204 9.73 -4.53 20.45
CA LEU A 204 11.08 -4.04 20.67
C LEU A 204 11.14 -3.09 21.88
N VAL A 205 10.19 -2.16 21.98
CA VAL A 205 10.07 -1.25 23.12
C VAL A 205 9.86 -2.03 24.42
N LEU A 206 8.97 -3.03 24.41
CA LEU A 206 8.74 -3.89 25.58
C LEU A 206 10.00 -4.64 25.98
N ARG A 207 10.69 -5.28 25.02
CA ARG A 207 11.96 -6.00 25.25
C ARG A 207 12.97 -5.11 25.96
N ASP A 208 13.15 -3.87 25.50
CA ASP A 208 14.17 -2.97 26.03
C ASP A 208 13.80 -2.43 27.43
N ALA A 209 12.51 -2.24 27.69
CA ALA A 209 12.00 -1.76 28.97
C ALA A 209 12.13 -2.80 30.11
N ILE A 210 12.01 -4.09 29.79
CA ILE A 210 11.99 -5.16 30.79
C ILE A 210 13.33 -5.89 30.94
N LYS A 211 14.34 -5.55 30.13
CA LYS A 211 15.61 -6.32 30.04
C LYS A 211 16.32 -6.50 31.38
N GLU A 212 16.17 -5.57 32.32
CA GLU A 212 16.83 -5.65 33.64
C GLU A 212 16.00 -6.44 34.66
N GLN A 213 14.67 -6.41 34.54
CA GLN A 213 13.73 -7.00 35.49
C GLN A 213 13.28 -8.41 35.10
N ASP A 214 13.12 -8.67 33.80
CA ASP A 214 12.68 -9.95 33.23
C ASP A 214 13.56 -10.34 32.03
N ASN A 215 14.78 -10.79 32.35
CA ASN A 215 15.75 -11.27 31.37
C ASN A 215 15.23 -12.44 30.52
N ALA A 216 14.34 -13.28 31.07
CA ALA A 216 13.82 -14.45 30.38
C ALA A 216 12.87 -14.03 29.25
N LEU A 217 11.89 -13.17 29.54
CA LEU A 217 10.99 -12.64 28.52
C LEU A 217 11.72 -11.74 27.52
N ALA A 218 12.64 -10.88 27.98
CA ALA A 218 13.45 -10.06 27.09
C ALA A 218 14.28 -10.91 26.10
N SER A 219 14.87 -12.01 26.58
CA SER A 219 15.63 -12.94 25.73
C SER A 219 14.73 -13.66 24.72
N ALA A 220 13.53 -14.08 25.13
CA ALA A 220 12.56 -14.70 24.23
C ALA A 220 12.09 -13.73 23.14
N LEU A 221 11.75 -12.48 23.49
CA LEU A 221 11.43 -11.43 22.54
C LEU A 221 12.61 -11.14 21.61
N GLY A 222 13.83 -11.08 22.15
CA GLY A 222 15.06 -10.93 21.38
C GLY A 222 15.22 -12.04 20.34
N ALA A 223 15.01 -13.31 20.71
CA ALA A 223 15.12 -14.44 19.79
C ALA A 223 14.07 -14.39 18.66
N VAL A 224 12.83 -13.99 18.95
CA VAL A 224 11.76 -13.83 17.96
C VAL A 224 12.03 -12.67 17.00
N LEU A 225 12.59 -11.56 17.51
CA LEU A 225 12.80 -10.32 16.74
C LEU A 225 14.18 -10.25 16.07
N LYS A 226 15.13 -11.12 16.44
CA LYS A 226 16.49 -11.15 15.92
C LYS A 226 16.57 -11.19 14.37
N PRO A 227 15.79 -12.02 13.66
CA PRO A 227 15.81 -12.04 12.20
C PRO A 227 15.41 -10.70 11.56
N VAL A 228 14.60 -9.90 12.26
CA VAL A 228 14.12 -8.59 11.80
C VAL A 228 15.20 -7.54 11.97
N ALA A 229 15.88 -7.52 13.13
CA ALA A 229 16.92 -6.54 13.43
C ALA A 229 18.20 -6.73 12.58
N GLU A 230 18.67 -7.98 12.44
CA GLU A 230 19.92 -8.27 11.70
C GLU A 230 19.82 -7.94 10.21
N LYS A 231 18.66 -8.20 9.59
CA LYS A 231 18.46 -7.89 8.17
C LYS A 231 18.41 -6.40 7.88
N VAL A 232 17.78 -5.61 8.77
CA VAL A 232 17.73 -4.15 8.60
C VAL A 232 19.12 -3.53 8.77
N GLU A 233 19.90 -3.95 9.78
CA GLU A 233 21.26 -3.42 9.99
C GLU A 233 22.22 -3.71 8.82
N ASN A 234 22.12 -4.90 8.23
CA ASN A 234 22.90 -5.30 7.06
C ASN A 234 22.51 -4.49 5.80
N ASN A 235 21.21 -4.21 5.62
CA ASN A 235 20.73 -3.39 4.50
C ASN A 235 21.11 -1.91 4.64
N VAL A 236 21.20 -1.39 5.87
CA VAL A 236 21.68 -0.03 6.14
C VAL A 236 23.19 0.10 5.89
N HIS A 237 23.99 -0.92 6.20
CA HIS A 237 25.44 -0.91 5.94
C HIS A 237 25.82 -1.24 4.48
N GLY A 238 25.01 -2.04 3.78
CA GLY A 238 25.21 -2.37 2.36
C GLY A 238 24.67 -1.33 1.36
N GLY A 239 23.75 -0.46 1.80
CA GLY A 239 23.03 0.49 0.94
C GLY A 239 23.78 1.78 0.57
N ASN A 240 25.04 1.95 0.98
CA ASN A 240 25.81 3.17 0.68
C ASN A 240 26.49 3.16 -0.70
N VAL A 241 25.86 2.53 -1.69
CA VAL A 241 26.27 2.64 -3.10
C VAL A 241 25.33 3.60 -3.80
N GLY A 242 25.72 4.88 -3.82
CA GLY A 242 25.41 5.76 -4.96
C GLY A 242 24.23 6.74 -4.83
N VAL A 243 24.08 7.47 -3.72
CA VAL A 243 23.49 8.82 -3.82
C VAL A 243 24.63 9.80 -4.06
N MET A 244 25.09 9.88 -5.32
CA MET A 244 25.92 10.99 -5.77
C MET A 244 25.04 12.24 -5.77
N SER A 245 25.05 12.97 -4.65
CA SER A 245 24.65 14.38 -4.62
C SER A 245 25.54 15.11 -5.62
N ALA A 246 24.98 15.42 -6.80
CA ALA A 246 25.60 16.33 -7.75
C ALA A 246 25.63 17.74 -7.14
N HIS A 247 26.68 18.04 -6.39
CA HIS A 247 27.02 19.39 -5.98
C HIS A 247 27.44 20.17 -7.23
N ARG A 248 26.49 20.86 -7.84
CA ARG A 248 26.76 21.78 -8.95
C ARG A 248 27.35 23.06 -8.36
N SER A 249 28.67 23.18 -8.48
CA SER A 249 29.43 24.41 -8.28
C SER A 249 28.80 25.55 -9.09
N ASN A 250 28.41 26.63 -8.41
CA ASN A 250 28.14 27.93 -9.03
C ASN A 250 29.04 28.96 -8.33
N ILE A 251 30.29 29.04 -8.82
CA ILE A 251 31.17 30.17 -8.55
C ILE A 251 30.70 31.29 -9.48
N ASN A 252 29.88 32.20 -8.97
CA ASN A 252 29.73 33.53 -9.57
C ASN A 252 30.81 34.44 -8.99
N GLN A 253 31.87 34.67 -9.76
CA GLN A 253 32.74 35.82 -9.58
C GLN A 253 31.98 37.06 -10.09
N THR A 254 31.60 37.94 -9.17
CA THR A 254 31.31 39.34 -9.49
C THR A 254 32.46 40.19 -8.96
N PHE A 255 33.29 40.70 -9.86
CA PHE A 255 34.24 41.76 -9.57
C PHE A 255 33.46 43.08 -9.43
N GLY A 256 33.49 43.66 -8.22
CA GLY A 256 33.17 45.06 -7.98
C GLY A 256 34.43 45.91 -8.08
N LYS A 257 34.36 47.00 -8.86
CA LYS A 257 35.18 48.19 -8.66
C LYS A 257 34.48 49.11 -7.68
#